data_AF-A0A914YF30-F1
#
_entry.id   AF-A0A914YF30-F1
#
_cell.length_a   1.000
_cell.length_b   1.000
_cell.length_c   1.000
_cell.angle_alpha   90.00
_cell.angle_beta   90.00
_cell.angle_gamma   90.00
#
_symmetry.space_group_name_H-M   'P 1'
#
loop_
_entity.id
_entity.type
_entity.pdbx_description
1 polymer ?
#
loop_
_entity_poly.entity_id
_entity_poly.type
_entity_poly.pdbx_seq_one_letter_code
_entity_poly.pdbx_strand_id
1 'polypeptide(L)'
;MYNFLNISLVITVILAVTVISLPLNVTSQQSKNINDDNDDAALDSDDRKRCPSVDWNGNHKSGSIYSPGYPSKYPNNSNCTYILLGETGKRVKIIFEEFDLEPCCDYLYLYDGIISEASKIKKLSGKHKKGTTFETKLSNILIVKFTSDANFRFKGFKATFDSV
;
A
#
# COMPACT_ATOMS: atom_id res chain seq x y z
N MET A 1 -9.96 29.94 58.39
CA MET A 1 -10.26 30.96 57.36
C MET A 1 -9.51 30.59 56.11
N TYR A 2 -10.23 30.58 54.98
CA TYR A 2 -9.87 30.15 53.62
C TYR A 2 -9.67 28.65 53.39
N ASN A 3 -10.12 28.07 52.29
CA ASN A 3 -11.38 28.20 51.54
C ASN A 3 -11.39 27.00 50.57
N PHE A 4 -12.58 26.47 50.32
CA PHE A 4 -12.86 25.45 49.32
C PHE A 4 -12.50 25.94 47.89
N LEU A 5 -12.46 24.99 46.95
CA LEU A 5 -12.37 25.10 45.49
C LEU A 5 -10.97 24.87 44.88
N ASN A 6 -10.60 23.60 44.67
CA ASN A 6 -9.95 23.16 43.42
C ASN A 6 -9.90 21.64 43.18
N ILE A 7 -10.87 20.86 43.68
CA ILE A 7 -10.97 19.40 43.38
C ILE A 7 -12.19 19.10 42.48
N SER A 8 -12.93 20.12 42.04
CA SER A 8 -14.15 19.95 41.23
C SER A 8 -13.94 19.96 39.70
N LEU A 9 -12.71 20.12 39.19
CA LEU A 9 -12.47 20.11 37.73
C LEU A 9 -11.72 18.89 37.18
N VAL A 10 -11.06 18.10 38.02
CA VAL A 10 -10.32 16.91 37.56
C VAL A 10 -11.20 15.64 37.54
N ILE A 11 -12.33 15.66 38.27
CA ILE A 11 -13.24 14.51 38.36
C ILE A 11 -14.29 14.51 37.23
N THR A 12 -14.56 15.65 36.57
CA THR A 12 -15.58 15.72 35.50
C THR A 12 -15.05 15.30 34.12
N VAL A 13 -13.74 15.13 33.93
CA VAL A 13 -13.16 14.73 32.62
C VAL A 13 -13.02 13.21 32.46
N ILE A 14 -13.13 12.43 33.55
CA ILE A 14 -12.91 10.98 33.52
C ILE A 14 -14.22 10.17 33.32
N LEU A 15 -15.39 10.83 33.22
CA LEU A 15 -16.68 10.15 33.02
C LEU A 15 -17.28 10.30 31.61
N ALA A 16 -16.59 10.93 30.65
CA ALA A 16 -17.10 11.11 29.29
C ALA A 16 -16.49 10.18 28.23
N VAL A 17 -15.75 9.13 28.63
CA VAL A 17 -15.33 8.07 27.70
C VAL A 17 -16.07 6.78 28.03
N THR A 18 -17.41 6.86 27.98
CA THR A 18 -18.22 5.67 27.75
C THR A 18 -18.20 5.37 26.27
N VAL A 19 -17.73 4.17 25.97
CA VAL A 19 -17.58 3.62 24.63
C VAL A 19 -18.96 3.58 23.97
N ILE A 20 -19.18 4.42 22.97
CA ILE A 20 -20.35 4.28 22.08
C ILE A 20 -20.04 3.09 21.17
N SER A 21 -20.53 1.92 21.58
CA SER A 21 -20.63 0.76 20.70
C SER A 21 -21.70 1.06 19.64
N LEU A 22 -21.30 1.64 18.51
CA LEU A 22 -22.13 1.64 17.31
C LEU A 22 -22.20 0.20 16.80
N PRO A 23 -23.38 -0.43 16.68
CA PRO A 23 -23.47 -1.69 15.97
C PRO A 23 -23.06 -1.46 14.52
N LEU A 24 -22.05 -2.19 14.05
CA LEU A 24 -21.80 -2.37 12.62
C LEU A 24 -23.06 -2.98 12.02
N ASN A 25 -23.87 -2.14 11.39
CA ASN A 25 -25.04 -2.55 10.64
C ASN A 25 -24.55 -3.21 9.35
N VAL A 26 -24.19 -4.49 9.42
CA VAL A 26 -23.92 -5.30 8.24
C VAL A 26 -25.26 -5.73 7.67
N THR A 27 -25.85 -4.86 6.86
CA THR A 27 -27.00 -5.23 6.02
C THR A 27 -26.49 -6.22 4.97
N SER A 28 -26.85 -7.49 5.15
CA SER A 28 -26.77 -8.50 4.10
C SER A 28 -27.65 -8.06 2.93
N GLN A 29 -27.06 -7.46 1.89
CA GLN A 29 -27.72 -7.36 0.60
C GLN A 29 -27.33 -8.58 -0.23
N GLN A 30 -28.19 -9.58 -0.20
CA GLN A 30 -28.22 -10.60 -1.22
C GLN A 30 -29.41 -10.33 -2.13
N SER A 31 -29.13 -9.64 -3.23
CA SER A 31 -29.91 -9.76 -4.46
C SER A 31 -28.96 -9.50 -5.64
N LYS A 32 -28.25 -10.54 -6.09
CA LYS A 32 -27.73 -10.55 -7.46
C LYS A 32 -28.88 -10.98 -8.35
N ASN A 33 -29.38 -10.05 -9.15
CA ASN A 33 -30.15 -10.38 -10.34
C ASN A 33 -29.67 -9.45 -11.44
N ILE A 34 -28.66 -9.88 -12.20
CA ILE A 34 -28.25 -9.25 -13.45
C ILE A 34 -27.83 -10.38 -14.38
N ASN A 35 -28.51 -10.44 -15.52
CA ASN A 35 -28.25 -11.36 -16.61
C ASN A 35 -26.79 -11.24 -17.08
N ASP A 36 -26.18 -12.40 -17.28
CA ASP A 36 -24.84 -12.61 -17.80
C ASP A 36 -24.65 -11.95 -19.16
N ASP A 37 -23.69 -11.04 -19.25
CA ASP A 37 -22.97 -10.71 -20.48
C ASP A 37 -21.51 -10.34 -20.12
N ASN A 38 -20.58 -11.21 -20.56
CA ASN A 38 -19.14 -11.01 -20.80
C ASN A 38 -18.12 -11.46 -19.73
N ASP A 39 -17.79 -12.75 -19.75
CA ASP A 39 -16.45 -13.36 -19.90
C ASP A 39 -15.22 -12.80 -19.15
N ASP A 40 -15.35 -12.32 -17.91
CA ASP A 40 -14.17 -12.08 -17.03
C ASP A 40 -14.41 -12.43 -15.55
N ALA A 41 -15.52 -13.08 -15.23
CA ALA A 41 -15.86 -13.52 -13.88
C ALA A 41 -15.17 -14.85 -13.49
N ALA A 42 -13.84 -14.88 -13.53
CA ALA A 42 -13.07 -16.03 -13.03
C ALA A 42 -12.37 -15.70 -11.70
N LEU A 43 -13.08 -16.06 -10.62
CA LEU A 43 -12.61 -16.36 -9.27
C LEU A 43 -12.24 -15.16 -8.38
N ASP A 44 -13.28 -14.71 -7.66
CA ASP A 44 -13.28 -14.09 -6.34
C ASP A 44 -12.61 -15.01 -5.29
N SER A 45 -11.29 -15.12 -5.35
CA SER A 45 -10.48 -15.60 -4.23
C SER A 45 -9.87 -14.35 -3.58
N ASP A 46 -10.32 -14.02 -2.37
CA ASP A 46 -9.85 -12.92 -1.51
C ASP A 46 -8.32 -12.70 -1.57
N ASP A 47 -7.57 -13.80 -1.69
CA ASP A 47 -6.11 -13.82 -1.79
C ASP A 47 -5.51 -13.02 -2.96
N ARG A 48 -6.18 -12.95 -4.12
CA ARG A 48 -5.66 -12.21 -5.29
C ARG A 48 -5.79 -10.69 -5.15
N LYS A 49 -6.66 -10.23 -4.25
CA LYS A 49 -6.83 -8.80 -3.96
C LYS A 49 -5.87 -8.32 -2.88
N ARG A 50 -5.35 -9.24 -2.07
CA ARG A 50 -4.39 -8.94 -1.02
C ARG A 50 -3.07 -8.43 -1.59
N CYS A 51 -2.52 -7.41 -0.96
CA CYS A 51 -1.17 -6.94 -1.26
C CYS A 51 -0.15 -8.05 -0.96
N PRO A 52 0.65 -8.48 -1.94
CA PRO A 52 1.71 -9.45 -1.71
C PRO A 52 2.66 -8.98 -0.60
N SER A 53 3.18 -9.90 0.19
CA SER A 53 4.31 -9.57 1.07
C SER A 53 5.58 -9.38 0.25
N VAL A 54 6.57 -8.67 0.80
CA VAL A 54 7.89 -8.58 0.20
C VAL A 54 8.51 -9.98 0.18
N ASP A 55 8.97 -10.40 -0.99
CA ASP A 55 9.63 -11.68 -1.22
C ASP A 55 11.13 -11.51 -0.99
N TRP A 56 11.57 -11.79 0.25
CA TRP A 56 12.95 -11.53 0.68
C TRP A 56 13.91 -12.63 0.24
N ASN A 57 15.05 -12.23 -0.32
CA ASN A 57 16.15 -13.13 -0.60
C ASN A 57 17.11 -13.17 0.62
N GLY A 58 17.29 -14.36 1.20
CA GLY A 58 18.31 -14.62 2.23
C GLY A 58 18.29 -13.61 3.39
N ASN A 59 19.45 -13.06 3.76
CA ASN A 59 19.67 -12.20 4.94
C ASN A 59 18.94 -10.83 4.95
N HIS A 60 17.78 -10.67 4.29
CA HIS A 60 16.98 -9.44 4.24
C HIS A 60 17.75 -8.25 3.63
N LYS A 61 18.56 -8.52 2.59
CA LYS A 61 19.44 -7.53 1.93
C LYS A 61 18.99 -7.16 0.51
N SER A 62 18.10 -7.98 -0.03
CA SER A 62 17.52 -7.86 -1.36
C SER A 62 16.21 -8.65 -1.40
N GLY A 63 15.40 -8.43 -2.42
CA GLY A 63 14.18 -9.17 -2.60
C GLY A 63 13.40 -8.70 -3.81
N SER A 64 12.15 -9.13 -3.87
CA SER A 64 11.21 -8.78 -4.94
C SER A 64 9.89 -8.28 -4.38
N ILE A 65 9.24 -7.41 -5.12
CA ILE A 65 7.85 -7.00 -4.91
C ILE A 65 7.06 -7.11 -6.21
N TYR A 66 5.77 -7.34 -6.04
CA TYR A 66 4.84 -7.58 -7.12
C TYR A 66 3.56 -6.78 -6.88
N SER A 67 2.90 -6.32 -7.94
CA SER A 67 1.53 -5.83 -7.82
C SER A 67 0.61 -6.97 -7.35
N PRO A 68 -0.48 -6.67 -6.62
CA PRO A 68 -1.50 -7.67 -6.31
C PRO A 68 -1.99 -8.37 -7.58
N GLY A 69 -2.15 -9.69 -7.52
CA GLY A 69 -2.59 -10.51 -8.65
C GLY A 69 -1.54 -10.83 -9.73
N TYR A 70 -0.31 -10.29 -9.65
CA TYR A 70 0.76 -10.61 -10.61
C TYR A 70 1.02 -12.14 -10.68
N PRO A 71 1.22 -12.76 -11.87
CA PRO A 71 1.47 -12.15 -13.19
C PRO A 71 0.21 -11.74 -13.97
N SER A 72 -0.98 -11.87 -13.37
CA SER A 72 -2.22 -11.36 -13.96
C SER A 72 -2.36 -9.85 -13.73
N LYS A 73 -3.41 -9.26 -14.31
CA LYS A 73 -3.71 -7.84 -14.12
C LYS A 73 -4.03 -7.53 -12.66
N TYR A 74 -3.57 -6.38 -12.17
CA TYR A 74 -3.88 -5.95 -10.79
C TYR A 74 -5.38 -5.66 -10.60
N PRO A 75 -5.96 -5.82 -9.40
CA PRO A 75 -7.35 -5.46 -9.12
C PRO A 75 -7.59 -3.93 -9.10
N ASN A 76 -8.83 -3.53 -9.39
CA ASN A 76 -9.30 -2.16 -9.14
C ASN A 76 -9.28 -1.85 -7.64
N ASN A 77 -9.14 -0.56 -7.30
CA ASN A 77 -9.12 -0.04 -5.95
C ASN A 77 -8.02 -0.65 -5.06
N SER A 78 -6.88 -1.00 -5.66
CA SER A 78 -5.72 -1.49 -4.93
C SER A 78 -5.10 -0.35 -4.12
N ASN A 79 -4.63 -0.66 -2.91
CA ASN A 79 -3.89 0.29 -2.07
C ASN A 79 -2.84 -0.48 -1.26
N CYS A 80 -1.67 -0.65 -1.85
CA CYS A 80 -0.58 -1.44 -1.28
C CYS A 80 0.59 -0.55 -0.89
N THR A 81 1.17 -0.81 0.27
CA THR A 81 2.41 -0.16 0.72
C THR A 81 3.43 -1.23 1.07
N TYR A 82 4.60 -1.14 0.47
CA TYR A 82 5.76 -2.00 0.73
C TYR A 82 6.84 -1.15 1.39
N ILE A 83 7.46 -1.70 2.43
CA ILE A 83 8.63 -1.10 3.10
C ILE A 83 9.83 -1.98 2.77
N LEU A 84 10.72 -1.44 1.95
CA LEU A 84 11.94 -2.13 1.53
C LEU A 84 13.09 -1.62 2.37
N LEU A 85 13.48 -2.43 3.36
CA LEU A 85 14.61 -2.17 4.23
C LEU A 85 15.90 -2.76 3.63
N GLY A 86 16.87 -1.90 3.40
CA GLY A 86 18.24 -2.29 3.05
C GLY A 86 19.17 -2.37 4.26
N GLU A 87 20.41 -2.72 4.00
CA GLU A 87 21.47 -2.76 5.02
C GLU A 87 21.69 -1.41 5.70
N THR A 88 22.01 -1.44 7.00
CA THR A 88 22.37 -0.24 7.75
C THR A 88 23.56 0.47 7.10
N GLY A 89 23.41 1.77 6.84
CA GLY A 89 24.45 2.59 6.21
C GLY A 89 24.53 2.46 4.68
N LYS A 90 23.64 1.68 4.06
CA LYS A 90 23.50 1.56 2.60
C LYS A 90 22.26 2.28 2.08
N ARG A 91 22.18 2.43 0.76
CA ARG A 91 20.97 2.89 0.08
C ARG A 91 20.21 1.72 -0.51
N VAL A 92 18.95 1.92 -0.88
CA VAL A 92 18.13 0.90 -1.52
C VAL A 92 17.93 1.27 -2.98
N LYS A 93 18.34 0.37 -3.87
CA LYS A 93 18.10 0.46 -5.30
C LYS A 93 16.97 -0.48 -5.68
N ILE A 94 16.02 0.01 -6.49
CA ILE A 94 14.91 -0.78 -7.04
C ILE A 94 14.99 -0.81 -8.55
N ILE A 95 14.76 -1.98 -9.14
CA ILE A 95 14.84 -2.25 -10.58
C ILE A 95 13.53 -2.90 -11.02
N PHE A 96 12.83 -2.27 -11.97
CA PHE A 96 11.57 -2.79 -12.51
C PHE A 96 11.84 -3.75 -13.68
N GLU A 97 11.43 -5.01 -13.52
CA GLU A 97 11.48 -6.02 -14.57
C GLU A 97 10.26 -5.98 -15.48
N GLU A 98 9.11 -5.62 -14.90
CA GLU A 98 7.83 -5.38 -15.57
C GLU A 98 7.19 -4.14 -14.94
N PHE A 99 6.61 -3.26 -15.75
CA PHE A 99 5.86 -2.10 -15.26
C PHE A 99 4.88 -1.61 -16.33
N ASP A 100 3.60 -1.78 -16.05
CA ASP A 100 2.49 -1.36 -16.90
C ASP A 100 1.25 -1.06 -16.03
N LEU A 101 0.98 0.23 -15.82
CA LEU A 101 -0.17 0.76 -15.09
C LEU A 101 -1.05 1.61 -16.01
N GLU A 102 -2.28 1.89 -15.61
CA GLU A 102 -3.10 2.88 -16.31
C GLU A 102 -2.43 4.28 -16.26
N PRO A 103 -2.14 4.93 -17.41
CA PRO A 103 -1.36 6.17 -17.44
C PRO A 103 -1.94 7.36 -16.65
N CYS A 104 -3.27 7.52 -16.63
CA CYS A 104 -3.93 8.70 -16.08
C CYS A 104 -4.23 8.60 -14.58
N CYS A 105 -4.31 7.39 -14.06
CA CYS A 105 -5.23 7.11 -12.96
C CYS A 105 -4.61 6.19 -11.90
N ASP A 106 -3.73 5.28 -12.33
CA ASP A 106 -3.04 4.35 -11.44
C ASP A 106 -1.58 4.76 -11.25
N TYR A 107 -1.11 4.62 -10.01
CA TYR A 107 0.15 5.23 -9.62
C TYR A 107 0.97 4.36 -8.70
N LEU A 108 2.28 4.34 -8.97
CA LEU A 108 3.29 3.84 -8.05
C LEU A 108 4.18 5.01 -7.60
N TYR A 109 4.22 5.21 -6.29
CA TYR A 109 5.00 6.23 -5.62
C TYR A 109 6.20 5.61 -4.93
N LEU A 110 7.34 6.27 -5.06
CA LEU A 110 8.59 5.91 -4.40
C LEU A 110 8.98 7.03 -3.43
N TYR A 111 9.28 6.68 -2.18
CA TYR A 111 9.73 7.63 -1.16
C TYR A 111 11.00 7.14 -0.47
N ASP A 112 11.90 8.08 -0.19
CA ASP A 112 13.14 7.87 0.56
C ASP A 112 12.91 8.20 2.04
N GLY A 113 12.95 7.19 2.92
CA GLY A 113 12.84 7.34 4.37
C GLY A 113 11.49 6.93 4.96
N ILE A 114 11.27 7.26 6.24
CA ILE A 114 10.09 6.88 7.02
C ILE A 114 8.97 7.91 6.83
N ILE A 115 7.71 7.45 6.81
CA ILE A 115 6.48 8.16 6.38
C ILE A 115 6.38 9.63 6.83
N SER A 116 6.81 10.01 8.03
CA SER A 116 6.73 11.40 8.51
C SER A 116 7.75 12.36 7.86
N GLU A 117 8.85 11.83 7.33
CA GLU A 117 9.96 12.60 6.72
C GLU A 117 10.28 12.15 5.28
N ALA A 118 9.53 11.16 4.76
CA ALA A 118 9.88 10.49 3.52
C ALA A 118 9.76 11.44 2.31
N SER A 119 10.89 11.69 1.65
CA SER A 119 10.95 12.54 0.46
C SER A 119 10.53 11.75 -0.77
N LYS A 120 9.57 12.26 -1.55
CA LYS A 120 9.10 11.60 -2.77
C LYS A 120 10.20 11.59 -3.84
N ILE A 121 10.67 10.40 -4.20
CA ILE A 121 11.62 10.17 -5.28
C ILE A 121 10.90 10.28 -6.63
N LYS A 122 9.78 9.57 -6.78
CA LYS A 122 9.08 9.46 -8.05
C LYS A 122 7.59 9.15 -7.90
N LYS A 123 6.82 9.56 -8.90
CA LYS A 123 5.47 9.12 -9.21
C LYS A 123 5.52 8.49 -10.62
N LEU A 124 5.08 7.26 -10.75
CA LEU A 124 5.11 6.47 -11.98
C LEU A 124 3.69 6.03 -12.37
N SER A 125 3.42 5.99 -13.67
CA SER A 125 2.19 5.47 -14.28
C SER A 125 2.49 5.05 -15.72
N GLY A 126 1.54 4.39 -16.40
CA GLY A 126 1.76 3.95 -17.78
C GLY A 126 2.79 2.82 -17.88
N LYS A 127 3.37 2.68 -19.07
CA LYS A 127 4.35 1.64 -19.37
C LYS A 127 5.78 2.16 -19.27
N HIS A 128 6.63 1.43 -18.56
CA HIS A 128 8.05 1.73 -18.44
C HIS A 128 8.91 0.60 -19.00
N LYS A 129 10.13 0.92 -19.45
CA LYS A 129 11.06 -0.08 -20.00
C LYS A 129 11.60 -0.99 -18.89
N LYS A 130 11.78 -2.27 -19.20
CA LYS A 130 12.50 -3.22 -18.33
C LYS A 130 13.88 -2.67 -17.97
N GLY A 131 14.25 -2.76 -16.69
CA GLY A 131 15.50 -2.21 -16.15
C GLY A 131 15.39 -0.76 -15.67
N THR A 132 14.23 -0.11 -15.78
CA THR A 132 14.02 1.21 -15.17
C THR A 132 14.33 1.13 -13.68
N THR A 133 15.17 2.06 -13.19
CA THR A 133 15.79 1.97 -11.87
C THR A 133 15.65 3.27 -11.09
N PHE A 134 15.47 3.17 -9.77
CA PHE A 134 15.49 4.28 -8.83
C PHE A 134 16.25 3.89 -7.57
N GLU A 135 16.70 4.87 -6.80
CA GLU A 135 17.50 4.66 -5.60
C GLU A 135 17.14 5.70 -4.54
N THR A 136 17.22 5.31 -3.26
CA THR A 136 17.22 6.26 -2.16
C THR A 136 18.49 7.11 -2.20
N LYS A 137 18.49 8.26 -1.52
CA LYS A 137 19.63 9.18 -1.42
C LYS A 137 20.35 9.05 -0.10
N LEU A 138 19.61 8.96 1.01
CA LEU A 138 20.20 9.01 2.35
C LEU A 138 19.76 7.85 3.25
N SER A 139 18.54 7.33 3.09
CA SER A 139 18.07 6.25 3.95
C SER A 139 18.32 4.87 3.34
N ASN A 140 18.33 3.86 4.21
CA ASN A 140 18.22 2.45 3.83
C ASN A 140 16.75 2.00 3.76
N ILE A 141 15.79 2.92 3.61
CA ILE A 141 14.36 2.62 3.60
C ILE A 141 13.73 3.20 2.35
N LEU A 142 13.25 2.33 1.46
CA LEU A 142 12.46 2.72 0.31
C LEU A 142 11.00 2.31 0.54
N ILE A 143 10.10 3.30 0.59
CA ILE A 143 8.66 3.05 0.64
C ILE A 143 8.10 3.05 -0.78
N VAL A 144 7.42 1.97 -1.14
CA VAL A 144 6.73 1.82 -2.41
C VAL A 144 5.23 1.80 -2.14
N LYS A 145 4.49 2.77 -2.68
CA LYS A 145 3.03 2.83 -2.55
C LYS A 145 2.37 2.69 -3.91
N PHE A 146 1.54 1.66 -4.08
CA PHE A 146 0.75 1.44 -5.28
C PHE A 146 -0.73 1.72 -4.99
N THR A 147 -1.36 2.50 -5.86
CA THR A 147 -2.80 2.76 -5.84
C THR A 147 -3.40 2.58 -7.22
N SER A 148 -4.57 1.95 -7.31
CA SER A 148 -5.38 1.93 -8.52
C SER A 148 -6.79 2.47 -8.31
N ASP A 149 -7.41 2.94 -9.38
CA ASP A 149 -8.78 3.44 -9.38
C ASP A 149 -9.82 2.32 -9.62
N ALA A 150 -11.07 2.69 -9.91
CA ALA A 150 -12.17 1.75 -10.07
C ALA A 150 -12.24 1.07 -11.45
N ASN A 151 -11.36 1.41 -12.41
CA ASN A 151 -11.43 1.00 -13.81
C ASN A 151 -10.06 0.55 -14.36
N PHE A 152 -10.07 0.11 -15.63
CA PHE A 152 -8.92 -0.27 -16.48
C PHE A 152 -7.68 -0.86 -15.78
N ARG A 153 -7.56 -2.19 -15.87
CA ARG A 153 -6.47 -2.95 -15.25
C ARG A 153 -5.40 -3.34 -16.26
N PHE A 154 -4.14 -3.20 -15.87
CA PHE A 154 -2.96 -3.59 -16.65
C PHE A 154 -2.14 -4.62 -15.88
N LYS A 155 -1.01 -5.05 -16.46
CA LYS A 155 -0.20 -6.16 -15.93
C LYS A 155 0.44 -5.84 -14.57
N GLY A 156 0.54 -4.56 -14.22
CA GLY A 156 1.09 -4.14 -12.94
C GLY A 156 2.61 -4.08 -12.96
N PHE A 157 3.25 -4.54 -11.89
CA PHE A 157 4.70 -4.48 -11.79
C PHE A 157 5.30 -5.72 -11.15
N LYS A 158 6.54 -6.00 -11.54
CA LYS A 158 7.50 -6.84 -10.84
C LYS A 158 8.78 -6.05 -10.70
N ALA A 159 9.29 -5.93 -9.48
CA ALA A 159 10.54 -5.24 -9.21
C ALA A 159 11.41 -6.04 -8.24
N THR A 160 12.72 -5.98 -8.47
CA THR A 160 13.73 -6.45 -7.52
C THR A 160 14.36 -5.24 -6.82
N PHE A 161 14.89 -5.44 -5.63
CA PHE A 161 15.66 -4.41 -4.93
C PHE A 161 16.84 -5.01 -4.19
N ASP A 162 17.86 -4.18 -3.97
CA ASP A 162 19.11 -4.53 -3.32
C ASP A 162 19.73 -3.32 -2.60
N SER A 163 20.59 -3.62 -1.61
CA SER A 163 21.37 -2.61 -0.90
C SER A 163 22.62 -2.23 -1.69
N VAL A 164 22.88 -0.93 -1.84
CA VAL A 164 24.03 -0.38 -2.59
C VAL A 164 24.89 0.56 -1.76
#